data_AF-A0A1U8JWK1-F1
#
_entry.id   AF-A0A1U8JWK1-F1
#
_cell.length_a   1.000
_cell.length_b   1.000
_cell.length_c   1.000
_cell.angle_alpha   90.00
_cell.angle_beta   90.00
_cell.angle_gamma   90.00
#
_symmetry.space_group_name_H-M   'P 1'
#
loop_
_entity.id
_entity.type
_entity.pdbx_description
1 polymer ?
#
loop_
_entity_poly.entity_id
_entity_poly.type
_entity_poly.pdbx_seq_one_letter_code
_entity_poly.pdbx_strand_id
1 'polypeptide(L)'
;MQLVFLTMSIALIVILVLPFVSSSQQHVESINGSNTNDKDNITKVSHKLMFEIILHGIILWASMGFLVPVGILAIRMSNKEEECGTRHQVLFYVHAVSQILSVLLVTVGAIMSIKNFNNSFNNHHQRLGVALYGIIWLQALTGALRSCRIGSIA
;
A
#
# COMPACT_ATOMS: atom_id res chain seq x y z
N MET A 1 -8.72 -13.06 -21.28
CA MET A 1 -9.38 -13.30 -19.97
C MET A 1 -8.59 -12.76 -18.76
N GLN A 2 -7.28 -13.01 -18.65
CA GLN A 2 -6.48 -12.58 -17.47
C GLN A 2 -6.31 -11.06 -17.33
N LEU A 3 -6.01 -10.37 -18.45
CA LEU A 3 -5.81 -8.91 -18.46
C LEU A 3 -7.09 -8.15 -18.13
N VAL A 4 -8.23 -8.63 -18.62
CA VAL A 4 -9.55 -8.04 -18.38
C VAL A 4 -9.91 -8.11 -16.89
N PHE A 5 -9.68 -9.25 -16.25
CA PHE A 5 -9.96 -9.40 -14.82
C PHE A 5 -9.12 -8.45 -13.96
N LEU A 6 -7.83 -8.32 -14.27
CA LEU A 6 -6.89 -7.45 -13.55
C LEU A 6 -7.21 -5.96 -13.79
N THR A 7 -7.60 -5.58 -15.01
CA THR A 7 -8.07 -4.22 -15.31
C THR A 7 -9.39 -3.90 -14.62
N MET A 8 -10.31 -4.87 -14.52
CA MET A 8 -11.57 -4.68 -13.80
C MET A 8 -11.35 -4.55 -12.30
N SER A 9 -10.43 -5.32 -11.71
CA SER A 9 -10.06 -5.18 -10.29
C SER A 9 -9.43 -3.82 -9.98
N ILE A 10 -8.53 -3.32 -10.85
CA ILE A 10 -7.93 -1.99 -10.70
C ILE A 10 -8.99 -0.89 -10.85
N ALA A 11 -9.87 -0.99 -11.85
CA ALA A 11 -10.95 -0.03 -12.04
C ALA A 11 -11.91 -0.02 -10.83
N LEU A 12 -12.22 -1.18 -10.25
CA LEU A 12 -13.05 -1.30 -9.06
C LEU A 12 -12.39 -0.62 -7.84
N ILE A 13 -11.08 -0.81 -7.64
CA ILE A 13 -10.33 -0.16 -6.56
C ILE A 13 -10.32 1.36 -6.76
N VAL A 14 -10.11 1.85 -7.99
CA VAL A 14 -10.13 3.29 -8.30
C VAL A 14 -11.51 3.89 -8.03
N ILE A 15 -12.59 3.21 -8.46
CA ILE A 15 -13.98 3.65 -8.22
C ILE A 15 -14.32 3.66 -6.73
N LEU A 16 -13.81 2.70 -5.95
CA LEU A 16 -14.06 2.61 -4.51
C LEU A 16 -13.34 3.71 -3.71
N VAL A 17 -12.17 4.16 -4.19
CA VAL A 17 -11.35 5.18 -3.51
C VAL A 17 -11.73 6.61 -3.93
N LEU A 18 -12.34 6.79 -5.10
CA LEU A 18 -12.72 8.09 -5.66
C LEU A 18 -13.64 8.97 -4.76
N PRO A 19 -14.64 8.43 -4.03
CA PRO A 19 -15.52 9.23 -3.17
C PRO A 19 -14.83 9.77 -1.90
N PHE A 20 -13.58 9.36 -1.63
CA PHE A 20 -12.93 9.55 -0.34
C PHE A 20 -11.80 10.60 -0.31
N VAL A 21 -11.56 11.27 -1.45
CA VAL A 21 -10.56 12.35 -1.59
C VAL A 21 -10.98 13.68 -0.93
N SER A 22 -12.19 13.78 -0.38
CA SER A 22 -12.58 14.94 0.43
C SER A 22 -12.12 14.78 1.88
N SER A 23 -10.93 15.33 2.18
CA SER A 23 -10.41 15.43 3.53
C SER A 23 -11.18 16.50 4.33
N SER A 24 -11.84 16.10 5.42
CA SER A 24 -12.30 17.05 6.45
C SER A 24 -11.12 17.35 7.37
N GLN A 25 -10.60 18.57 7.27
CA GLN A 25 -9.52 19.07 8.10
C GLN A 25 -10.09 19.42 9.49
N GLN A 26 -10.06 18.46 10.41
CA GLN A 26 -10.52 18.70 11.78
C GLN A 26 -9.43 19.48 12.55
N HIS A 27 -9.74 20.76 12.80
CA HIS A 27 -8.98 21.71 13.60
C HIS A 27 -8.74 21.16 15.01
N VAL A 28 -7.48 20.98 15.39
CA VAL A 28 -7.09 20.59 16.75
C VAL A 28 -6.99 21.87 17.58
N GLU A 29 -7.95 22.06 18.48
CA GLU A 29 -7.88 23.10 19.51
C GLU A 29 -6.66 22.87 20.43
N SER A 30 -5.90 23.95 20.59
CA SER A 30 -4.77 24.04 21.51
C SER A 30 -5.25 24.01 22.95
N ILE A 31 -4.95 22.94 23.70
CA ILE A 31 -5.14 22.91 25.15
C ILE A 31 -3.96 23.62 25.82
N ASN A 32 -4.25 24.81 26.35
CA ASN A 32 -3.36 25.64 27.15
C ASN A 32 -3.27 25.05 28.58
N GLY A 33 -2.14 24.44 28.94
CA GLY A 33 -1.89 23.91 30.29
C GLY A 33 -0.40 23.84 30.59
N SER A 34 0.02 24.52 31.65
CA SER A 34 1.41 24.77 32.04
C SER A 34 2.02 23.63 32.86
N ASN A 35 3.11 23.03 32.37
CA ASN A 35 4.20 22.38 33.12
C ASN A 35 5.42 22.28 32.19
N THR A 36 6.58 22.84 32.56
CA THR A 36 7.76 22.95 31.65
C THR A 36 8.41 21.60 31.34
N ASN A 37 8.30 20.62 32.25
CA ASN A 37 8.77 19.23 32.06
C ASN A 37 7.69 18.31 31.44
N ASP A 38 6.44 18.77 31.30
CA ASP A 38 5.43 18.04 30.53
C ASP A 38 5.42 18.55 29.09
N LYS A 39 5.64 19.85 28.87
CA LYS A 39 5.68 20.45 27.54
C LYS A 39 6.81 19.89 26.69
N ASP A 40 8.01 19.73 27.22
CA ASP A 40 9.14 19.14 26.48
C ASP A 40 8.88 17.66 26.11
N ASN A 41 8.32 16.87 27.02
CA ASN A 41 7.94 15.47 26.79
C ASN A 41 6.77 15.35 25.82
N ILE A 42 5.74 16.20 25.94
CA ILE A 42 4.61 16.27 25.00
C ILE A 42 5.08 16.70 23.61
N THR A 43 5.93 17.72 23.51
CA THR A 43 6.51 18.16 22.23
C THR A 43 7.37 17.05 21.64
N LYS A 44 8.21 16.37 22.42
CA LYS A 44 9.04 15.25 21.94
C LYS A 44 8.19 14.07 21.45
N VAL A 45 7.14 13.70 22.17
CA VAL A 45 6.19 12.65 21.75
C VAL A 45 5.45 13.07 20.48
N SER A 46 5.04 14.35 20.38
CA SER A 46 4.38 14.91 19.19
C SER A 46 5.28 14.87 17.96
N HIS A 47 6.54 15.30 18.07
CA HIS A 47 7.51 15.24 16.97
C HIS A 47 7.81 13.80 16.55
N LYS A 48 7.94 12.86 17.50
CA LYS A 48 8.10 11.44 17.20
C LYS A 48 6.89 10.90 16.45
N LEU A 49 5.68 11.19 16.93
CA LEU A 49 4.44 10.74 16.28
C LEU A 49 4.31 11.32 14.87
N MET A 50 4.62 12.61 14.68
CA MET A 50 4.61 13.26 13.37
C MET A 50 5.63 12.62 12.41
N PHE A 51 6.83 12.31 12.88
CA PHE A 51 7.83 11.58 12.10
C PHE A 51 7.31 10.19 11.69
N GLU A 52 6.68 9.46 12.62
CA GLU A 52 6.10 8.14 12.34
C GLU A 52 4.96 8.23 11.31
N ILE A 53 4.14 9.29 11.34
CA ILE A 53 3.11 9.54 10.31
C ILE A 53 3.74 9.80 8.95
N ILE A 54 4.75 10.67 8.88
CA ILE A 54 5.42 11.00 7.62
C ILE A 54 6.08 9.76 7.03
N LEU A 55 6.79 8.99 7.83
CA LEU A 55 7.50 7.81 7.38
C LEU A 55 6.54 6.67 6.99
N HIS A 56 5.43 6.50 7.72
CA HIS A 56 4.32 5.63 7.31
C HIS A 56 3.79 6.02 5.92
N GLY A 57 3.52 7.31 5.71
CA GLY A 57 3.04 7.85 4.43
C GLY A 57 4.03 7.62 3.28
N ILE A 58 5.32 7.89 3.50
CA ILE A 58 6.37 7.68 2.49
C ILE A 58 6.51 6.20 2.12
N ILE A 59 6.49 5.30 3.11
CA ILE A 59 6.57 3.85 2.88
C ILE A 59 5.37 3.37 2.05
N LEU A 60 4.15 3.79 2.42
CA LEU A 60 2.95 3.42 1.68
C LEU A 60 2.93 4.03 0.27
N TRP A 61 3.41 5.25 0.10
CA TRP A 61 3.54 5.90 -1.21
C TRP A 61 4.56 5.17 -2.10
N ALA A 62 5.75 4.86 -1.59
CA ALA A 62 6.76 4.09 -2.32
C ALA A 62 6.22 2.71 -2.75
N SER A 63 5.39 2.10 -1.91
CA SER A 63 4.75 0.82 -2.24
C SER A 63 3.63 0.96 -3.28
N MET A 64 2.51 1.54 -2.89
CA MET A 64 1.27 1.54 -3.69
C MET A 64 1.28 2.61 -4.78
N GLY A 65 1.98 3.72 -4.56
CA GLY A 65 2.10 4.82 -5.50
C GLY A 65 3.18 4.59 -6.56
N PHE A 66 4.18 3.74 -6.30
CA PHE A 66 5.31 3.53 -7.21
C PHE A 66 5.55 2.07 -7.59
N LEU A 67 5.83 1.18 -6.64
CA LEU A 67 6.19 -0.22 -6.94
C LEU A 67 5.05 -1.00 -7.62
N VAL A 68 3.80 -0.85 -7.15
CA VAL A 68 2.64 -1.51 -7.79
C VAL A 68 2.44 -1.06 -9.24
N PRO A 69 2.41 0.26 -9.56
CA PRO A 69 2.39 0.73 -10.93
C PRO A 69 3.53 0.19 -11.81
N VAL A 70 4.77 0.18 -11.29
CA VAL A 70 5.93 -0.36 -12.01
C VAL A 70 5.74 -1.84 -12.33
N GLY A 71 5.27 -2.65 -11.38
CA GLY A 71 4.99 -4.06 -11.60
C GLY A 71 3.89 -4.30 -12.65
N ILE A 72 2.84 -3.47 -12.66
CA ILE A 72 1.78 -3.54 -13.68
C ILE A 72 2.33 -3.13 -15.05
N LEU A 73 3.16 -2.08 -15.11
CA LEU A 73 3.74 -1.64 -16.37
C LEU A 73 4.68 -2.71 -16.95
N ALA A 74 5.48 -3.35 -16.10
CA ALA A 74 6.41 -4.41 -16.51
C ALA A 74 5.67 -5.57 -17.21
N ILE A 75 4.57 -6.09 -16.63
CA ILE A 75 3.81 -7.18 -17.26
C ILE A 75 3.07 -6.72 -18.52
N ARG A 76 2.58 -5.48 -18.55
CA ARG A 76 1.91 -4.91 -19.73
C ARG A 76 2.87 -4.74 -20.90
N MET A 77 4.10 -4.30 -20.64
CA MET A 77 5.15 -4.21 -21.66
C MET A 77 5.58 -5.61 -22.10
N SER A 78 5.70 -6.55 -21.16
CA SER A 78 6.08 -7.94 -21.45
C SER A 78 5.14 -8.63 -22.45
N ASN A 79 3.83 -8.35 -22.37
CA ASN A 79 2.83 -8.90 -23.28
C ASN A 79 2.82 -8.24 -24.67
N LYS A 80 3.38 -7.04 -24.81
CA LYS A 80 3.49 -6.35 -26.12
C LYS A 80 4.76 -6.76 -26.86
N GLU A 81 5.67 -7.44 -26.18
CA GLU A 81 7.07 -7.59 -26.57
C GLU A 81 7.49 -9.05 -26.70
N GLU A 82 6.51 -9.94 -26.95
CA GLU A 82 6.61 -11.41 -26.99
C GLU A 82 7.61 -11.97 -28.02
N GLU A 83 8.18 -11.12 -28.89
CA GLU A 83 9.17 -11.49 -29.91
C GLU A 83 10.60 -11.70 -29.37
N CYS A 84 10.93 -11.27 -28.14
CA CYS A 84 12.27 -11.46 -27.54
C CYS A 84 12.21 -12.13 -26.16
N GLY A 85 12.54 -13.42 -26.09
CA GLY A 85 12.44 -14.24 -24.87
C GLY A 85 13.24 -13.73 -23.66
N THR A 86 14.44 -13.17 -23.87
CA THR A 86 15.28 -12.64 -22.78
C THR A 86 14.64 -11.43 -22.09
N ARG A 87 14.02 -10.53 -22.87
CA ARG A 87 13.38 -9.33 -22.32
C ARG A 87 12.10 -9.66 -21.56
N HIS A 88 11.32 -10.62 -22.06
CA HIS A 88 10.13 -11.13 -21.37
C HIS A 88 10.46 -11.68 -19.97
N GLN A 89 11.56 -12.44 -19.86
CA GLN A 89 12.02 -12.99 -18.59
C GLN A 89 12.43 -11.91 -17.58
N VAL A 90 13.13 -10.87 -18.04
CA VAL A 90 13.50 -9.72 -17.20
C VAL A 90 12.26 -8.96 -16.72
N LEU A 91 11.31 -8.67 -17.61
CA LEU A 91 10.08 -7.95 -17.25
C LEU A 91 9.19 -8.73 -16.29
N PHE A 92 9.13 -10.06 -16.44
CA PHE A 92 8.46 -10.94 -15.48
C PHE A 92 9.13 -10.90 -14.10
N TYR A 93 10.46 -10.91 -14.05
CA TYR A 93 11.21 -10.78 -12.79
C TYR A 93 10.96 -9.42 -12.12
N VAL A 94 10.98 -8.33 -12.90
CA VAL A 94 10.64 -6.98 -12.41
C VAL A 94 9.22 -6.94 -11.84
N HIS A 95 8.25 -7.56 -12.52
CA HIS A 95 6.88 -7.69 -12.02
C HIS A 95 6.84 -8.41 -10.67
N ALA A 96 7.48 -9.59 -10.57
CA ALA A 96 7.48 -10.39 -9.36
C ALA A 96 8.15 -9.67 -8.17
N VAL A 97 9.34 -9.11 -8.38
CA VAL A 97 10.10 -8.42 -7.32
C VAL A 97 9.40 -7.16 -6.85
N SER A 98 8.88 -6.33 -7.77
CA SER A 98 8.15 -5.12 -7.40
C SER A 98 6.87 -5.44 -6.61
N GLN A 99 6.16 -6.50 -6.97
CA GLN A 99 4.95 -6.95 -6.26
C GLN A 99 5.29 -7.48 -4.85
N ILE A 100 6.36 -8.26 -4.69
CA ILE A 100 6.81 -8.77 -3.38
C ILE A 100 7.24 -7.60 -2.48
N LEU A 101 8.06 -6.69 -3.01
CA LEU A 101 8.55 -5.54 -2.24
C LEU A 101 7.41 -4.61 -1.84
N SER A 102 6.40 -4.42 -2.71
CA SER A 102 5.20 -3.67 -2.37
C SER A 102 4.46 -4.27 -1.16
N VAL A 103 4.20 -5.58 -1.17
CA VAL A 103 3.48 -6.27 -0.07
C VAL A 103 4.26 -6.13 1.24
N LEU A 104 5.58 -6.28 1.21
CA LEU A 104 6.44 -6.08 2.38
C LEU A 104 6.34 -4.65 2.93
N LEU A 105 6.46 -3.63 2.07
CA LEU A 105 6.37 -2.24 2.49
C LEU A 105 4.99 -1.88 3.04
N VAL A 106 3.90 -2.37 2.43
CA VAL A 106 2.55 -2.13 2.99
C VAL A 106 2.41 -2.81 4.36
N THR A 107 2.98 -4.00 4.54
CA THR A 107 2.98 -4.69 5.84
C THR A 107 3.76 -3.91 6.89
N VAL A 108 4.94 -3.38 6.55
CA VAL A 108 5.70 -2.51 7.45
C VAL A 108 4.91 -1.25 7.80
N GLY A 109 4.29 -0.59 6.81
CA GLY A 109 3.43 0.56 7.02
C GLY A 109 2.24 0.25 7.95
N ALA A 110 1.57 -0.88 7.75
CA ALA A 110 0.45 -1.31 8.58
C ALA A 110 0.89 -1.59 10.04
N ILE A 111 1.99 -2.32 10.23
CA ILE A 111 2.55 -2.58 11.57
C ILE A 111 2.91 -1.28 12.27
N MET A 112 3.53 -0.34 11.55
CA MET A 112 3.88 0.97 12.07
C MET A 112 2.63 1.76 12.50
N SER A 113 1.57 1.71 11.70
CA SER A 113 0.29 2.34 12.05
C SER A 113 -0.37 1.72 13.29
N ILE A 114 -0.30 0.41 13.46
CA ILE A 114 -0.90 -0.29 14.60
C ILE A 114 -0.08 -0.04 15.88
N LYS A 115 1.25 -0.04 15.77
CA LYS A 115 2.15 0.10 16.92
C LYS A 115 2.27 1.54 17.42
N ASN A 116 2.25 2.51 16.51
CA ASN A 116 2.56 3.91 16.85
C ASN A 116 1.34 4.83 16.88
N PHE A 117 0.21 4.44 16.31
CA PHE A 117 -1.03 5.21 16.36
C PHE A 117 -2.08 4.48 17.19
N ASN A 118 -2.82 5.21 18.04
CA ASN A 118 -3.93 4.66 18.81
C ASN A 118 -5.11 4.38 17.85
N ASN A 119 -5.03 3.25 17.15
CA ASN A 119 -5.87 2.95 16.00
C ASN A 119 -7.16 2.25 16.44
N SER A 120 -8.21 3.04 16.73
CA SER A 120 -9.55 2.51 17.03
C SER A 120 -10.34 2.10 15.78
N PHE A 121 -9.79 2.28 14.58
CA PHE A 121 -10.43 2.04 13.28
C PHE A 121 -11.79 2.71 13.08
N ASN A 122 -12.14 3.69 13.93
CA ASN A 122 -13.37 4.44 13.82
C ASN A 122 -13.28 5.55 12.74
N ASN A 123 -12.06 5.90 12.36
CA ASN A 123 -11.82 6.86 11.28
C ASN A 123 -11.86 6.16 9.92
N HIS A 124 -12.43 6.86 8.95
CA HIS A 124 -12.57 6.33 7.60
C HIS A 124 -11.21 6.06 6.92
N HIS A 125 -10.19 6.89 7.21
CA HIS A 125 -8.81 6.68 6.74
C HIS A 125 -8.21 5.36 7.24
N GLN A 126 -8.43 5.03 8.52
CA GLN A 126 -7.92 3.80 9.13
C GLN A 126 -8.64 2.57 8.56
N ARG A 127 -9.96 2.65 8.40
CA ARG A 127 -10.77 1.58 7.81
C ARG A 127 -10.39 1.31 6.35
N LEU A 128 -10.12 2.36 5.58
CA LEU A 128 -9.62 2.26 4.21
C LEU A 128 -8.22 1.62 4.18
N GLY A 129 -7.33 2.02 5.10
CA GLY A 129 -6.00 1.43 5.21
C GLY A 129 -6.03 -0.09 5.41
N VAL A 130 -6.91 -0.59 6.31
CA VAL A 130 -7.10 -2.04 6.53
C VAL A 130 -7.72 -2.73 5.32
N ALA A 131 -8.72 -2.10 4.70
CA ALA A 131 -9.35 -2.65 3.49
C ALA A 131 -8.32 -2.81 2.36
N LEU A 132 -7.51 -1.77 2.11
CA LEU A 132 -6.44 -1.81 1.10
C LEU A 132 -5.39 -2.86 1.44
N TYR A 133 -4.97 -2.96 2.70
CA TYR A 133 -4.06 -4.01 3.16
C TYR A 133 -4.60 -5.41 2.84
N GLY A 134 -5.86 -5.68 3.17
CA GLY A 134 -6.53 -6.94 2.86
C GLY A 134 -6.59 -7.23 1.35
N ILE A 135 -6.92 -6.23 0.54
CA ILE A 135 -6.98 -6.36 -0.94
C ILE A 135 -5.61 -6.70 -1.52
N ILE A 136 -4.54 -6.06 -1.06
CA ILE A 136 -3.18 -6.29 -1.55
C ILE A 136 -2.72 -7.72 -1.22
N TRP A 137 -2.99 -8.19 -0.01
CA TRP A 137 -2.73 -9.58 0.38
C TRP A 137 -3.57 -10.58 -0.40
N LEU A 138 -4.84 -10.27 -0.67
CA LEU A 138 -5.70 -11.09 -1.52
C LEU A 138 -5.16 -11.17 -2.96
N GLN A 139 -4.71 -10.04 -3.51
CA GLN A 139 -4.06 -9.98 -4.83
C GLN A 139 -2.78 -10.83 -4.86
N ALA A 140 -1.94 -10.76 -3.82
CA ALA A 140 -0.72 -11.57 -3.73
C ALA A 140 -1.04 -13.07 -3.62
N LEU A 141 -2.00 -13.44 -2.77
CA LEU A 141 -2.40 -14.84 -2.56
C LEU A 141 -3.02 -15.46 -3.81
N THR A 142 -3.91 -14.73 -4.49
CA THR A 142 -4.50 -15.19 -5.76
C THR A 142 -3.46 -15.37 -6.85
N GLY A 143 -2.43 -14.52 -6.91
CA GLY A 143 -1.26 -14.70 -7.76
C GLY A 143 -0.47 -15.97 -7.44
N ALA A 144 -0.16 -16.20 -6.15
CA ALA A 144 0.60 -17.37 -5.70
C ALA A 144 -0.14 -18.69 -5.94
N LEU A 145 -1.43 -18.76 -5.55
CA LEU A 145 -2.26 -19.95 -5.74
C LEU A 145 -2.45 -20.30 -7.23
N ARG A 146 -2.49 -19.31 -8.10
CA ARG A 146 -2.57 -19.52 -9.55
C ARG A 146 -1.29 -20.12 -10.12
N SER A 147 -0.13 -19.66 -9.67
CA SER A 147 1.16 -20.25 -10.07
C SER A 147 1.28 -21.72 -9.64
N CYS A 148 0.78 -22.04 -8.45
CA CYS A 148 0.76 -23.41 -7.92
C CYS A 148 -0.16 -24.33 -8.72
N ARG A 149 -1.34 -23.84 -9.14
CA ARG A 149 -2.27 -24.60 -9.99
C ARG A 149 -1.70 -24.92 -11.36
N ILE A 150 -0.85 -24.07 -11.94
CA ILE A 150 -0.19 -24.34 -13.23
C ILE A 150 0.96 -25.35 -13.07
N GLY A 151 1.68 -25.34 -11.96
CA GLY A 151 2.73 -26.32 -11.66
C GLY A 151 2.24 -27.70 -11.26
N SER A 152 0.96 -27.86 -10.92
CA SER A 152 0.35 -29.16 -10.54
C SER A 152 -0.28 -29.91 -11.72
N ILE A 153 -0.27 -29.34 -12.93
CA ILE A 153 -0.87 -29.93 -14.15
C ILE A 153 0.21 -30.14 -15.24
N ALA A 154 1.48 -29.95 -14.88
CA ALA A 154 2.66 -30.28 -15.70
C ALA A 154 3.35 -31.50 -15.09
#